data_AF-A0A353N9H3-F1
#
_entry.id   AF-A0A353N9H3-F1
#
_cell.length_a   1.000
_cell.length_b   1.000
_cell.length_c   1.000
_cell.angle_alpha   90.00
_cell.angle_beta   90.00
_cell.angle_gamma   90.00
#
_symmetry.space_group_name_H-M   'P 1'
#
loop_
_entity.id
_entity.type
_entity.pdbx_description
1 polymer ?
#
loop_
_entity_poly.entity_id
_entity_poly.type
_entity_poly.pdbx_seq_one_letter_code
_entity_poly.pdbx_strand_id
1 'polypeptide(L)'
;MDKRIIGISLFFLLTGLFSGGSLLTRAVERNIKNSLKQQAQVEENLEFKLAPMSISDFFKGQVREFSFSAVRLGFPEGPVFQELSLQSKGMRFDAGALLFKGKLEIRELKETFLSLKIPENELTAMIRKDLPEIEPTIFLEEGQVELKGSLDLLGQGRLPFSATAYLEKASDQSLRL
;
A
#
# COMPACT_ATOMS: atom_id res chain seq x y z
N MET A 1 -37.32 -33.45 -32.81
CA MET A 1 -37.60 -32.14 -32.16
C MET A 1 -37.61 -32.30 -30.64
N ASP A 2 -36.41 -32.27 -30.06
CA ASP A 2 -35.97 -31.29 -29.06
C ASP A 2 -36.93 -30.93 -27.91
N LYS A 3 -36.93 -31.76 -26.88
CA LYS A 3 -37.32 -31.32 -25.52
C LYS A 3 -36.29 -31.64 -24.44
N ARG A 4 -35.15 -32.26 -24.77
CA ARG A 4 -34.13 -32.67 -23.79
C ARG A 4 -32.86 -31.79 -23.77
N ILE A 5 -32.63 -30.97 -24.80
CA ILE A 5 -31.41 -30.14 -24.90
C ILE A 5 -31.59 -28.77 -24.22
N ILE A 6 -32.83 -28.29 -24.06
CA ILE A 6 -33.12 -26.94 -23.51
C ILE A 6 -32.88 -26.88 -21.98
N GLY A 7 -32.97 -28.00 -21.26
CA GLY A 7 -32.81 -28.04 -19.80
C GLY A 7 -31.36 -27.92 -19.32
N ILE A 8 -30.39 -28.40 -20.10
CA ILE A 8 -28.97 -28.43 -19.69
C ILE A 8 -28.31 -27.06 -19.98
N SER A 9 -28.67 -26.40 -21.08
CA SER A 9 -28.19 -25.06 -21.39
C SER A 9 -28.65 -24.00 -20.38
N LEU A 10 -29.86 -24.13 -19.82
CA LEU A 10 -30.36 -23.21 -18.79
C LEU A 10 -29.73 -23.49 -17.41
N PHE A 11 -29.37 -24.74 -17.12
CA PHE A 11 -28.67 -25.12 -15.88
C PHE A 11 -27.21 -24.64 -15.86
N PHE A 12 -26.52 -24.65 -17.01
CA PHE A 12 -25.20 -24.01 -17.14
C PHE A 12 -25.28 -22.47 -17.10
N LEU A 13 -26.39 -21.87 -17.53
CA LEU A 13 -26.63 -20.43 -17.40
C LEU A 13 -26.90 -20.02 -15.94
N LEU A 14 -27.62 -20.84 -15.17
CA LEU A 14 -27.90 -20.59 -13.76
C LEU A 14 -26.73 -20.93 -12.84
N THR A 15 -25.90 -21.93 -13.15
CA THR A 15 -24.67 -22.23 -12.38
C THR A 15 -23.51 -21.32 -12.78
N GLY A 16 -23.47 -20.80 -14.01
CA GLY A 16 -22.51 -19.79 -14.46
C GLY A 16 -22.70 -18.43 -13.79
N LEU A 17 -23.92 -18.05 -13.44
CA LEU A 17 -24.23 -16.76 -12.80
C LEU A 17 -23.75 -16.63 -11.34
N PHE A 18 -23.48 -17.75 -10.64
CA PHE A 18 -22.83 -17.70 -9.32
C PHE A 18 -21.30 -17.53 -9.40
N SER A 19 -20.71 -17.61 -10.58
CA SER A 19 -19.26 -17.43 -10.82
C SER A 19 -18.88 -16.04 -11.35
N GLY A 20 -19.85 -15.19 -11.71
CA GLY A 20 -19.60 -13.86 -12.28
C GLY A 20 -18.86 -12.91 -11.34
N GLY A 21 -19.08 -13.04 -10.02
CA GLY A 21 -18.33 -12.30 -9.01
C GLY A 21 -16.84 -12.68 -9.00
N SER A 22 -16.50 -13.94 -9.28
CA SER A 22 -15.11 -14.43 -9.29
C SER A 22 -14.29 -13.85 -10.45
N LEU A 23 -14.88 -13.76 -11.65
CA LEU A 23 -14.19 -13.21 -12.82
C LEU A 23 -13.96 -11.71 -12.71
N LEU A 24 -14.97 -10.95 -12.28
CA LEU A 24 -14.83 -9.52 -12.02
C LEU A 24 -13.79 -9.28 -10.93
N THR A 25 -13.88 -9.99 -9.80
CA THR A 25 -12.94 -9.84 -8.68
C THR A 25 -11.51 -10.07 -9.16
N ARG A 26 -11.25 -11.16 -9.89
CA ARG A 26 -9.92 -11.46 -10.46
C ARG A 26 -9.45 -10.39 -11.46
N ALA A 27 -10.36 -9.84 -12.27
CA ALA A 27 -10.01 -8.77 -13.21
C ALA A 27 -9.64 -7.48 -12.49
N VAL A 28 -10.39 -7.09 -11.46
CA VAL A 28 -10.11 -5.92 -10.62
C VAL A 28 -8.81 -6.12 -9.83
N GLU A 29 -8.62 -7.29 -9.20
CA GLU A 29 -7.37 -7.66 -8.53
C GLU A 29 -6.16 -7.51 -9.45
N ARG A 30 -6.26 -8.04 -10.68
CA ARG A 30 -5.19 -7.93 -11.67
C ARG A 30 -4.94 -6.48 -12.08
N ASN A 31 -5.99 -5.70 -12.32
CA ASN A 31 -5.85 -4.29 -12.69
C ASN A 31 -5.23 -3.46 -11.57
N ILE A 32 -5.64 -3.69 -10.33
CA ILE A 32 -5.05 -3.04 -9.15
C ILE A 32 -3.58 -3.43 -9.01
N LYS A 33 -3.27 -4.71 -9.09
CA LYS A 33 -1.88 -5.21 -9.05
C LYS A 33 -1.02 -4.59 -10.15
N ASN A 34 -1.54 -4.53 -11.37
CA ASN A 34 -0.84 -3.91 -12.50
C ASN A 34 -0.64 -2.40 -12.29
N SER A 35 -1.66 -1.72 -11.79
CA SER A 35 -1.59 -0.29 -11.46
C SER A 35 -0.53 -0.02 -10.39
N LEU A 36 -0.48 -0.82 -9.33
CA LEU A 36 0.53 -0.72 -8.29
C LEU A 36 1.93 -0.97 -8.85
N LYS A 37 2.11 -2.00 -9.68
CA LYS A 37 3.39 -2.29 -10.36
C LYS A 37 3.84 -1.15 -11.27
N GLN A 38 2.92 -0.51 -11.99
CA GLN A 38 3.23 0.62 -12.88
C GLN A 38 3.59 1.88 -12.10
N GLN A 39 2.98 2.09 -10.93
CA GLN A 39 3.26 3.23 -10.07
C GLN A 39 4.49 3.04 -9.19
N ALA A 40 4.88 1.79 -8.91
CA ALA A 40 6.04 1.48 -8.08
C ALA A 40 7.35 1.61 -8.85
N GLN A 41 8.35 2.20 -8.22
CA GLN A 41 9.74 2.15 -8.67
C GLN A 41 10.41 0.82 -8.28
N VAL A 42 10.04 0.29 -7.12
CA VAL A 42 10.53 -0.99 -6.60
C VAL A 42 9.33 -1.85 -6.22
N GLU A 43 9.26 -3.07 -6.74
CA GLU A 43 8.22 -4.05 -6.40
C GLU A 43 8.81 -5.46 -6.36
N GLU A 44 8.64 -6.13 -5.22
CA GLU A 44 9.02 -7.54 -5.06
C GLU A 44 7.89 -8.31 -4.36
N ASN A 45 7.45 -9.39 -5.02
CA ASN A 45 6.43 -10.31 -4.53
C ASN A 45 5.12 -9.63 -4.09
N LEU A 46 4.61 -8.71 -4.93
CA LEU A 46 3.32 -8.08 -4.66
C LEU A 46 2.18 -9.08 -4.76
N GLU A 47 1.46 -9.25 -3.67
CA GLU A 47 0.18 -9.95 -3.59
C GLU A 47 -0.93 -8.98 -3.25
N PHE A 48 -2.08 -9.17 -3.90
CA PHE A 48 -3.29 -8.41 -3.63
C PHE A 48 -4.47 -9.34 -3.77
N LYS A 49 -5.35 -9.37 -2.76
CA LYS A 49 -6.52 -10.24 -2.70
C LYS A 49 -7.72 -9.42 -2.27
N LEU A 50 -8.83 -9.61 -2.97
CA LEU A 50 -10.10 -8.96 -2.71
C LEU A 50 -11.13 -10.00 -2.25
N ALA A 51 -11.97 -9.61 -1.30
CA ALA A 51 -13.23 -10.33 -1.11
C ALA A 51 -14.09 -10.25 -2.38
N PRO A 52 -14.98 -11.23 -2.62
CA PRO A 52 -15.86 -11.24 -3.78
C PRO A 52 -16.59 -9.92 -3.96
N MET A 53 -16.42 -9.33 -5.14
CA MET A 53 -16.98 -8.05 -5.52
C MET A 53 -18.10 -8.24 -6.55
N SER A 54 -19.20 -7.50 -6.39
CA SER A 54 -20.26 -7.41 -7.39
C SER A 54 -20.01 -6.27 -8.38
N ILE A 55 -20.65 -6.33 -9.55
CA ILE A 55 -20.56 -5.26 -10.57
C ILE A 55 -21.03 -3.91 -10.00
N SER A 56 -22.07 -3.90 -9.16
CA SER A 56 -22.57 -2.68 -8.55
C SER A 56 -21.61 -2.11 -7.52
N ASP A 57 -20.91 -2.95 -6.76
CA ASP A 57 -19.85 -2.53 -5.85
C ASP A 57 -18.70 -1.86 -6.62
N PHE A 58 -18.29 -2.47 -7.73
CA PHE A 58 -17.23 -1.93 -8.59
C PHE A 58 -17.55 -0.53 -9.14
N PHE A 59 -18.74 -0.32 -9.70
CA PHE A 59 -19.13 1.01 -10.23
C PHE A 59 -19.29 2.06 -9.13
N LYS A 60 -19.61 1.64 -7.90
CA LYS A 60 -19.58 2.50 -6.71
C LYS A 60 -18.15 2.71 -6.17
N GLY A 61 -17.16 2.05 -6.75
CA GLY A 61 -15.77 2.08 -6.29
C GLY A 61 -15.59 1.42 -4.92
N GLN A 62 -16.47 0.52 -4.52
CA GLN A 62 -16.49 -0.06 -3.19
C GLN A 62 -15.86 -1.45 -3.17
N VAL A 63 -14.88 -1.63 -2.30
CA VAL A 63 -14.30 -2.92 -1.93
C VAL A 63 -14.69 -3.23 -0.49
N ARG A 64 -15.05 -4.48 -0.24
CA ARG A 64 -15.19 -5.01 1.13
C ARG A 64 -13.80 -5.31 1.67
N GLU A 65 -13.63 -6.45 2.33
CA GLU A 65 -12.33 -6.88 2.82
C GLU A 65 -11.32 -7.04 1.69
N PHE A 66 -10.09 -6.60 1.95
CA PHE A 66 -8.97 -6.87 1.07
C PHE A 66 -7.68 -7.00 1.86
N SER A 67 -6.72 -7.68 1.25
CA SER A 67 -5.36 -7.77 1.76
C SER A 67 -4.35 -7.45 0.67
N PHE A 68 -3.26 -6.85 1.10
CA PHE A 68 -2.14 -6.45 0.29
C PHE A 68 -0.86 -6.85 1.01
N SER A 69 0.09 -7.44 0.31
CA SER A 69 1.42 -7.69 0.88
C SER A 69 2.52 -7.58 -0.19
N ALA A 70 3.70 -7.17 0.22
CA ALA A 70 4.89 -7.12 -0.62
C ALA A 70 6.15 -7.33 0.22
N VAL A 71 7.17 -7.98 -0.35
CA VAL A 71 8.48 -8.10 0.30
C VAL A 71 9.18 -6.76 0.27
N ARG A 72 9.15 -6.07 -0.87
CA ARG A 72 9.61 -4.70 -1.05
C ARG A 72 8.64 -3.90 -1.90
N LEU A 73 8.37 -2.67 -1.50
CA LEU A 73 7.58 -1.73 -2.28
C LEU A 73 8.11 -0.31 -2.10
N GLY A 74 8.39 0.38 -3.19
CA GLY A 74 8.77 1.79 -3.19
C GLY A 74 8.08 2.55 -4.32
N PHE A 75 7.56 3.72 -4.01
CA PHE A 75 6.96 4.64 -4.99
C PHE A 75 7.94 5.77 -5.32
N PRO A 76 7.81 6.43 -6.47
CA PRO A 76 8.57 7.64 -6.78
C PRO A 76 8.50 8.63 -5.62
N GLU A 77 9.64 9.21 -5.27
CA GLU A 77 9.80 10.24 -4.23
C GLU A 77 9.59 9.79 -2.77
N GLY A 78 9.24 8.53 -2.53
CA GLY A 78 9.09 7.94 -1.18
C GLY A 78 10.16 6.88 -0.85
N PRO A 79 10.23 6.42 0.41
CA PRO A 79 11.17 5.37 0.82
C PRO A 79 10.74 4.00 0.27
N VAL A 80 11.70 3.08 0.16
CA VAL A 80 11.40 1.67 -0.07
C VAL A 80 11.02 1.00 1.25
N PHE A 81 9.78 0.51 1.33
CA PHE A 81 9.27 -0.28 2.43
C PHE A 81 9.65 -1.76 2.28
N GLN A 82 9.84 -2.44 3.40
CA GLN A 82 10.06 -3.89 3.50
C GLN A 82 8.97 -4.57 4.33
N GLU A 83 8.73 -5.86 4.08
CA GLU A 83 7.78 -6.69 4.84
C GLU A 83 6.40 -6.03 4.99
N LEU A 84 5.92 -5.45 3.89
CA LEU A 84 4.69 -4.69 3.87
C LEU A 84 3.50 -5.65 3.90
N SER A 85 2.61 -5.45 4.85
CA SER A 85 1.37 -6.20 5.00
C SER A 85 0.25 -5.25 5.42
N LEU A 86 -0.83 -5.25 4.65
CA LEU A 86 -2.01 -4.45 4.90
C LEU A 86 -3.23 -5.34 4.83
N GLN A 87 -4.08 -5.24 5.85
CA GLN A 87 -5.39 -5.88 5.89
C GLN A 87 -6.42 -4.82 6.22
N SER A 88 -7.51 -4.77 5.47
CA SER A 88 -8.55 -3.76 5.66
C SER A 88 -9.93 -4.34 5.48
N LYS A 89 -10.88 -3.83 6.28
CA LYS A 89 -12.31 -4.20 6.19
C LYS A 89 -13.04 -3.52 5.02
N GLY A 90 -12.39 -2.60 4.30
CA GLY A 90 -13.03 -1.85 3.23
C GLY A 90 -12.15 -0.79 2.60
N MET A 91 -12.34 -0.60 1.30
CA MET A 91 -11.76 0.53 0.57
C MET A 91 -12.81 1.16 -0.34
N ARG A 92 -12.75 2.48 -0.50
CA ARG A 92 -13.40 3.18 -1.59
C ARG A 92 -12.34 3.74 -2.53
N PHE A 93 -12.46 3.49 -3.82
CA PHE A 93 -11.54 3.95 -4.85
C PHE A 93 -12.28 4.61 -6.01
N ASP A 94 -11.55 5.34 -6.86
CA ASP A 94 -12.10 5.87 -8.10
C ASP A 94 -12.08 4.81 -9.21
N ALA A 95 -13.26 4.26 -9.54
CA ALA A 95 -13.38 3.26 -10.60
C ALA A 95 -13.03 3.81 -11.99
N GLY A 96 -13.30 5.08 -12.24
CA GLY A 96 -12.95 5.75 -13.50
C GLY A 96 -11.44 5.91 -13.65
N ALA A 97 -10.75 6.31 -12.58
CA ALA A 97 -9.29 6.38 -12.57
C ALA A 97 -8.66 4.99 -12.83
N LEU A 98 -9.21 3.93 -12.22
CA LEU A 98 -8.70 2.58 -12.43
C LEU A 98 -8.92 2.09 -13.86
N LEU A 99 -10.11 2.31 -14.43
CA LEU A 99 -10.47 1.84 -15.78
C LEU A 99 -9.81 2.64 -16.91
N PHE A 100 -9.87 3.96 -16.82
CA PHE A 100 -9.49 4.84 -17.94
C PHE A 100 -8.07 5.38 -17.82
N LYS A 101 -7.54 5.49 -16.60
CA LYS A 101 -6.18 5.99 -16.36
C LYS A 101 -5.21 4.90 -15.89
N GLY A 102 -5.69 3.69 -15.59
CA GLY A 102 -4.87 2.62 -15.03
C GLY A 102 -4.31 2.97 -13.65
N LYS A 103 -4.93 3.91 -12.91
CA LYS A 103 -4.45 4.39 -11.60
C LYS A 103 -5.39 3.97 -10.49
N LEU A 104 -4.84 3.38 -9.43
CA LEU A 104 -5.56 3.18 -8.18
C LEU A 104 -5.55 4.49 -7.37
N GLU A 105 -6.68 5.17 -7.33
CA GLU A 105 -6.89 6.34 -6.46
C GLU A 105 -7.80 5.96 -5.29
N ILE A 106 -7.20 5.77 -4.12
CA ILE A 106 -7.91 5.42 -2.88
C ILE A 106 -8.53 6.70 -2.29
N ARG A 107 -9.85 6.69 -2.11
CA ARG A 107 -10.60 7.80 -1.49
C ARG A 107 -10.82 7.60 0.00
N GLU A 108 -10.94 6.35 0.42
CA GLU A 108 -11.27 6.00 1.80
C GLU A 108 -10.79 4.59 2.12
N LEU A 109 -10.25 4.41 3.33
CA LEU A 109 -9.97 3.11 3.92
C LEU A 109 -10.81 2.97 5.19
N LYS A 110 -11.42 1.80 5.37
CA LYS A 110 -12.06 1.44 6.65
C LYS A 110 -11.00 0.94 7.62
N GLU A 111 -11.42 0.36 8.75
CA GLU A 111 -10.53 -0.25 9.74
C GLU A 111 -9.43 -1.08 9.05
N THR A 112 -8.19 -0.61 9.20
CA THR A 112 -7.02 -1.08 8.46
C THR A 112 -5.89 -1.35 9.43
N PHE A 113 -5.30 -2.53 9.32
CA PHE A 113 -4.06 -2.91 9.98
C PHE A 113 -2.94 -2.85 8.95
N LEU A 114 -1.92 -2.05 9.23
CA LEU A 114 -0.75 -1.88 8.39
C LEU A 114 0.49 -2.24 9.21
N SER A 115 1.31 -3.13 8.66
CA SER A 115 2.62 -3.50 9.16
C SER A 115 3.63 -3.27 8.04
N LEU A 116 4.73 -2.61 8.36
CA LEU A 116 5.83 -2.35 7.43
C LEU A 116 7.13 -2.14 8.19
N LYS A 117 8.25 -2.32 7.50
CA LYS A 117 9.58 -1.93 7.94
C LYS A 117 10.13 -0.87 7.01
N ILE A 118 10.78 0.15 7.57
CA ILE A 118 11.56 1.12 6.79
C ILE A 118 13.02 0.92 7.17
N PRO A 119 13.89 0.52 6.22
CA PRO A 119 15.32 0.41 6.48
C PRO A 119 15.94 1.75 6.89
N GLU A 120 16.94 1.72 7.78
CA GLU A 120 17.65 2.92 8.25
C GLU A 120 18.27 3.74 7.10
N ASN A 121 18.79 3.05 6.08
CA ASN A 121 19.39 3.70 4.92
C ASN A 121 18.33 4.43 4.07
N GLU A 122 17.11 3.91 3.99
CA GLU A 122 15.99 4.57 3.28
C GLU A 122 15.51 5.79 4.06
N LEU A 123 15.37 5.70 5.38
CA LEU A 123 15.07 6.87 6.23
C LEU A 123 16.17 7.93 6.13
N THR A 124 17.43 7.51 6.16
CA THR A 124 18.58 8.41 6.03
C THR A 124 18.57 9.12 4.68
N ALA A 125 18.32 8.38 3.59
CA ALA A 125 18.21 8.96 2.25
C ALA A 125 17.05 9.96 2.16
N MET A 126 15.92 9.66 2.79
CA MET A 126 14.75 10.53 2.85
C MET A 126 15.07 11.84 3.58
N ILE A 127 15.60 11.80 4.81
CA ILE A 127 15.96 13.02 5.54
C ILE A 127 17.08 13.79 4.83
N ARG A 128 18.04 13.11 4.18
CA ARG A 128 19.09 13.78 3.41
C ARG A 128 18.55 14.52 2.18
N LYS A 129 17.46 14.05 1.58
CA LYS A 129 16.79 14.77 0.50
C LYS A 129 16.13 16.05 1.02
N ASP A 130 15.55 15.99 2.22
CA ASP A 130 14.81 17.11 2.81
C ASP A 130 15.72 18.14 3.52
N LEU A 131 16.80 17.67 4.14
CA LEU A 131 17.78 18.45 4.90
C LEU A 131 19.22 18.07 4.45
N PRO A 132 19.60 18.33 3.19
CA PRO A 132 20.92 17.95 2.68
C PRO A 132 22.07 18.67 3.37
N GLU A 133 21.86 19.89 3.85
CA GLU A 133 22.87 20.75 4.46
C GLU A 133 23.44 20.18 5.77
N ILE A 134 22.67 19.34 6.47
CA ILE A 134 23.11 18.74 7.73
C ILE A 134 23.82 17.39 7.57
N GLU A 135 23.91 16.85 6.35
CA GLU A 135 24.48 15.53 6.06
C GLU A 135 23.97 14.43 7.02
N PRO A 136 22.64 14.23 7.09
CA PRO A 136 22.03 13.45 8.15
C PRO A 136 22.34 11.96 8.01
N THR A 137 22.41 11.27 9.14
CA THR A 137 22.44 9.81 9.28
C THR A 137 21.53 9.39 10.42
N ILE A 138 20.63 8.45 10.16
CA ILE A 138 19.65 7.96 11.13
C ILE A 138 20.05 6.57 11.61
N PHE A 139 19.89 6.36 12.91
CA PHE A 139 20.02 5.06 13.57
C PHE A 139 18.71 4.75 14.30
N LEU A 140 18.24 3.52 14.14
CA LEU A 140 17.05 3.00 14.78
C LEU A 140 17.45 1.95 15.82
N GLU A 141 17.11 2.23 17.07
CA GLU A 141 17.21 1.28 18.17
C GLU A 141 15.80 0.97 18.69
N GLU A 142 15.65 -0.09 19.49
CA GLU A 142 14.34 -0.46 20.03
C GLU A 142 13.78 0.69 20.88
N GLY A 143 12.68 1.30 20.42
CA GLY A 143 12.04 2.43 21.10
C GLY A 143 12.79 3.76 20.99
N GLN A 144 13.80 3.87 20.12
CA GLN A 144 14.63 5.07 20.01
C GLN A 144 15.04 5.36 18.57
N VAL A 145 15.04 6.63 18.21
CA VAL A 145 15.59 7.13 16.93
C VAL A 145 16.70 8.13 17.24
N GLU A 146 17.88 7.89 16.70
CA GLU A 146 19.00 8.83 16.77
C GLU A 146 19.26 9.43 15.38
N LEU A 147 19.38 10.75 15.32
CA LEU A 147 19.78 11.52 14.15
C LEU A 147 21.13 12.17 14.41
N LYS A 148 22.14 11.83 13.59
CA LYS A 148 23.45 12.48 13.58
C LYS A 148 23.59 13.34 12.33
N GLY A 149 24.33 14.44 12.45
CA GLY A 149 24.64 15.32 11.33
C GLY A 149 25.73 16.32 11.67
N SER A 150 25.97 17.26 10.76
CA SER A 150 26.87 18.39 11.00
C SER A 150 26.21 19.69 10.53
N LEU A 151 26.31 20.76 11.31
CA LEU A 151 25.68 22.04 10.97
C LEU A 151 26.72 23.17 11.01
N ASP A 152 26.69 24.05 10.02
CA ASP A 152 27.51 25.27 10.03
C ASP A 152 26.85 26.32 10.93
N LEU A 153 27.43 26.52 12.10
CA LEU A 153 26.95 27.51 13.05
C LEU A 153 27.61 28.85 12.76
N LEU A 154 26.88 29.71 12.05
CA LEU A 154 27.23 31.12 11.83
C LEU A 154 28.61 31.34 11.17
N GLY A 155 29.03 30.44 10.29
CA GLY A 155 30.31 30.55 9.58
C GLY A 155 31.52 30.19 10.44
N GLN A 156 31.32 29.59 11.62
CA GLN A 156 32.39 29.13 12.51
C GLN A 156 32.89 27.72 12.17
N GLY A 157 32.37 27.12 11.10
CA GLY A 157 32.69 25.76 10.68
C GLY A 157 31.59 24.76 11.03
N ARG A 158 31.70 23.56 10.45
CA ARG A 158 30.72 22.49 10.65
C ARG A 158 30.95 21.81 12.00
N LEU A 159 29.93 21.89 12.86
CA LEU A 159 29.90 21.23 14.16
C LEU A 159 29.02 19.98 14.11
N PRO A 160 29.52 18.81 14.57
CA PRO A 160 28.71 17.61 14.63
C PRO A 160 27.62 17.77 15.71
N PHE A 161 26.45 17.22 15.45
CA PHE A 161 25.39 17.10 16.44
C PHE A 161 24.81 15.68 16.46
N SER A 162 24.19 15.33 17.59
CA SER A 162 23.31 14.18 17.71
C SER A 162 22.02 14.63 18.39
N ALA A 163 20.89 14.18 17.85
CA ALA A 163 19.57 14.36 18.43
C ALA A 163 18.92 12.99 18.59
N THR A 164 18.29 12.76 19.73
CA THR A 164 17.65 11.50 20.06
C THR A 164 16.18 11.74 20.41
N ALA A 165 15.30 10.91 19.89
CA ALA A 165 13.90 10.86 20.27
C ALA A 165 13.53 9.45 20.73
N TYR A 166 12.79 9.33 21.83
CA TYR A 166 12.24 8.07 22.29
C TYR A 166 10.84 7.90 21.69
N LEU A 167 10.60 6.74 21.09
CA LEU A 167 9.28 6.38 20.58
C LEU A 167 8.50 5.76 21.72
N GLU A 168 7.64 6.57 22.35
CA GLU A 168 6.74 6.05 23.37
C GLU A 168 5.45 5.55 22.73
N LYS A 169 5.01 4.37 23.17
CA LYS A 169 3.68 3.86 22.85
C LYS A 169 2.63 4.72 23.55
N ALA A 170 2.04 5.67 22.82
CA ALA A 170 0.98 6.54 23.33
C ALA A 170 -0.33 5.78 23.55
N SER A 171 -0.58 4.73 22.76
CA SER A 171 -1.67 3.77 22.94
C SER A 171 -1.40 2.51 22.12
N ASP A 172 -2.30 1.52 22.17
CA ASP A 172 -2.24 0.34 21.29
C ASP A 172 -2.23 0.67 19.79
N GLN A 173 -2.57 1.90 19.40
CA GLN A 173 -2.67 2.33 17.99
C GLN A 173 -1.93 3.64 17.70
N SER A 174 -1.12 4.16 18.62
CA SER A 174 -0.43 5.44 18.41
C SER A 174 0.95 5.49 19.07
N LEU A 175 1.91 6.09 18.39
CA LEU A 175 3.20 6.47 18.94
C LEU A 175 3.20 7.98 19.25
N ARG A 176 3.90 8.38 20.32
CA ARG A 176 4.25 9.78 20.59
C ARG A 176 5.77 9.92 20.63
N LEU A 177 6.23 11.10 20.23
CA LEU A 177 7.61 11.57 20.38
C LEU A 177 7.76 12.33 21.69
#